data_AF-A0A6I8LWA0-F1
#
_entry.id   AF-A0A6I8LWA0-F1
#
_cell.length_a   1.000
_cell.length_b   1.000
_cell.length_c   1.000
_cell.angle_alpha   90.00
_cell.angle_beta   90.00
_cell.angle_gamma   90.00
#
_symmetry.space_group_name_H-M   'P 1'
#
loop_
_entity.id
_entity.type
_entity.pdbx_description
1 polymer ?
#
loop_
_entity_poly.entity_id
_entity_poly.type
_entity_poly.pdbx_seq_one_letter_code
_entity_poly.pdbx_strand_id
1 'polypeptide(L)'
;MHIRRDVKVGLSIVAAVAWIGAVTLLIVHEPDPGAGSPGELRDRLASALSGHDADAFAGLLDYPGSGGGDFAKDYVTVLADRGVHDVRVELGPDAAAPARATITGALGDGTPFSYPLNVTSEDGRWTVAFTPPLP
;
A
#
# COMPACT_ATOMS: atom_id res chain seq x y z
N MET A 1 32.91 29.29 -32.03
CA MET A 1 31.68 29.31 -31.18
C MET A 1 30.94 27.96 -31.12
N HIS A 2 31.40 26.91 -31.82
CA HIS A 2 30.77 25.56 -31.83
C HIS A 2 31.04 24.72 -30.57
N ILE A 3 32.29 24.70 -30.08
CA ILE A 3 32.73 23.86 -28.94
C ILE A 3 31.88 24.06 -27.65
N ARG A 4 31.49 25.30 -27.33
CA ARG A 4 30.66 25.59 -26.14
C ARG A 4 29.22 25.08 -26.27
N ARG A 5 28.75 24.85 -27.50
CA ARG A 5 27.40 24.38 -27.80
C ARG A 5 27.37 22.85 -27.73
N ASP A 6 28.39 22.19 -28.28
CA ASP A 6 28.53 20.73 -28.25
C ASP A 6 28.71 20.20 -26.81
N VAL A 7 29.46 20.91 -25.96
CA VAL A 7 29.61 20.57 -24.53
C VAL A 7 28.28 20.71 -23.77
N LYS A 8 27.49 21.74 -24.07
CA LYS A 8 26.17 21.93 -23.43
C LYS A 8 25.18 20.84 -23.86
N VAL A 9 25.14 20.53 -25.16
CA VAL A 9 24.29 19.48 -25.71
C VAL A 9 24.70 18.11 -25.14
N GLY A 10 25.99 17.81 -25.05
CA GLY A 10 26.50 16.59 -24.43
C GLY A 10 26.09 16.45 -22.97
N LEU A 11 26.20 17.53 -22.17
CA LEU A 11 25.79 17.54 -20.77
C LEU A 11 24.27 17.29 -20.62
N SER A 12 23.46 17.92 -21.46
CA SER A 12 22.00 17.73 -21.46
C SER A 12 21.61 16.29 -21.79
N ILE A 13 22.28 15.66 -22.76
CA ILE A 13 22.02 14.26 -23.14
C ILE A 13 22.40 13.32 -21.98
N VAL A 14 23.54 13.52 -21.34
CA VAL A 14 23.96 12.71 -20.19
C VAL A 14 22.98 12.84 -19.03
N ALA A 15 22.53 14.06 -18.72
CA ALA A 15 21.54 14.30 -17.68
C ALA A 15 20.20 13.61 -18.00
N ALA A 16 19.75 13.66 -19.26
CA ALA A 16 18.53 12.99 -19.69
C ALA A 16 18.65 11.46 -19.58
N VAL A 17 19.76 10.87 -20.00
CA VAL A 17 20.01 9.42 -19.89
C VAL A 17 20.08 8.98 -18.42
N ALA A 18 20.76 9.75 -17.57
CA ALA A 18 20.82 9.48 -16.13
C ALA A 18 19.44 9.55 -15.47
N TRP A 19 18.62 10.54 -15.84
CA TRP A 19 17.25 10.67 -15.34
C TRP A 19 16.37 9.52 -15.79
N ILE A 20 16.43 9.14 -17.08
CA ILE A 20 15.70 7.98 -17.60
C ILE A 20 16.12 6.70 -16.85
N GLY A 21 17.43 6.48 -16.68
CA GLY A 21 17.94 5.34 -15.94
C GLY A 21 17.47 5.30 -14.49
N ALA A 22 17.44 6.45 -13.80
CA ALA A 22 16.92 6.56 -12.45
C ALA A 22 15.41 6.24 -12.38
N VAL A 23 14.60 6.76 -13.31
CA VAL A 23 13.17 6.47 -13.41
C VAL A 23 12.94 4.98 -13.69
N THR A 24 13.70 4.37 -14.61
CA THR A 24 13.60 2.93 -14.89
C THR A 24 13.96 2.08 -13.67
N LEU A 25 15.00 2.45 -12.92
CA LEU A 25 15.37 1.74 -11.70
C LEU A 25 14.31 1.85 -10.60
N LEU A 26 13.67 3.02 -10.46
CA LEU A 26 12.57 3.23 -9.52
C LEU A 26 11.37 2.35 -9.90
N ILE A 27 11.01 2.29 -11.18
CA ILE A 27 9.92 1.44 -11.67
C ILE A 27 10.23 -0.06 -11.45
N VAL A 28 11.48 -0.49 -11.70
CA VAL A 28 11.88 -1.89 -11.53
C VAL A 28 11.94 -2.32 -10.06
N HIS A 29 12.20 -1.39 -9.13
CA HIS A 29 12.32 -1.70 -7.70
C HIS A 29 11.02 -1.56 -6.93
N GLU A 30 9.93 -1.10 -7.55
CA GLU A 30 8.65 -1.08 -6.87
C GLU A 30 8.18 -2.53 -6.72
N PRO A 31 8.17 -3.08 -5.49
CA PRO A 31 7.76 -4.46 -5.28
C PRO A 31 6.30 -4.58 -5.72
N ASP A 32 5.94 -5.66 -6.43
CA ASP A 32 4.55 -5.81 -6.87
C ASP A 32 3.60 -5.67 -5.67
N PRO A 33 2.43 -5.04 -5.83
CA PRO A 33 1.49 -4.88 -4.74
C PRO A 33 1.05 -6.24 -4.16
N GLY A 34 0.70 -6.23 -2.87
CA GLY A 34 0.21 -7.39 -2.13
C GLY A 34 1.28 -8.17 -1.37
N ALA A 35 0.84 -9.05 -0.48
CA ALA A 35 1.70 -9.97 0.26
C ALA A 35 1.93 -11.28 -0.52
N GLY A 36 3.05 -11.97 -0.30
CA GLY A 36 3.36 -13.26 -0.93
C GLY A 36 2.65 -14.46 -0.28
N SER A 37 1.98 -14.26 0.85
CA SER A 37 1.16 -15.30 1.50
C SER A 37 0.05 -14.70 2.37
N PRO A 38 -0.99 -15.47 2.72
CA PRO A 38 -2.02 -15.03 3.67
C PRO A 38 -1.45 -14.61 5.04
N GLY A 39 -0.51 -15.39 5.59
CA GLY A 39 0.12 -15.05 6.87
C GLY A 39 0.86 -13.71 6.82
N GLU A 40 1.57 -13.46 5.73
CA GLU A 40 2.24 -12.19 5.49
C GLU A 40 1.26 -11.04 5.29
N LEU A 41 0.13 -11.26 4.59
CA LEU A 41 -0.93 -10.26 4.47
C LEU A 41 -1.44 -9.84 5.85
N ARG A 42 -1.74 -10.80 6.72
CA ARG A 42 -2.20 -10.55 8.09
C ARG A 42 -1.22 -9.68 8.86
N ASP A 43 0.05 -10.07 8.86
CA ASP A 43 1.07 -9.44 9.68
C ASP A 43 1.41 -8.03 9.18
N ARG A 44 1.55 -7.86 7.85
CA ARG A 44 1.78 -6.53 7.25
C ARG A 44 0.58 -5.62 7.44
N LEU A 45 -0.66 -6.12 7.29
CA LEU A 45 -1.86 -5.30 7.48
C LEU A 45 -2.02 -4.86 8.93
N ALA A 46 -1.79 -5.75 9.90
CA ALA A 46 -1.81 -5.39 11.32
C ALA A 46 -0.75 -4.34 11.65
N SER A 47 0.48 -4.50 11.12
CA SER A 47 1.58 -3.56 11.32
C SER A 47 1.29 -2.19 10.69
N ALA A 48 0.80 -2.16 9.45
CA ALA A 48 0.52 -0.92 8.74
C ALA A 48 -0.59 -0.11 9.43
N LEU A 49 -1.67 -0.76 9.85
CA LEU A 49 -2.78 -0.10 10.52
C LEU A 49 -2.45 0.34 11.96
N SER A 50 -1.66 -0.43 12.70
CA SER A 50 -1.23 -0.06 14.05
C SER A 50 -0.15 1.03 14.06
N GLY A 51 0.74 1.03 13.07
CA GLY A 51 1.78 2.05 12.89
C GLY A 51 1.33 3.28 12.11
N HIS A 52 0.08 3.30 11.64
CA HIS A 52 -0.48 4.34 10.77
C HIS A 52 0.39 4.58 9.51
N ASP A 53 0.95 3.51 8.96
CA ASP A 53 1.87 3.54 7.82
C ASP A 53 1.09 3.51 6.50
N ALA A 54 1.00 4.68 5.86
CA ALA A 54 0.27 4.87 4.61
C ALA A 54 0.88 4.07 3.44
N ASP A 55 2.20 4.03 3.33
CA ASP A 55 2.89 3.41 2.21
C ASP A 55 2.77 1.88 2.31
N ALA A 56 2.96 1.33 3.51
CA ALA A 56 2.78 -0.09 3.76
C ALA A 56 1.31 -0.51 3.55
N PHE A 57 0.35 0.34 3.92
CA PHE A 57 -1.08 0.05 3.70
C PHE A 57 -1.46 0.14 2.22
N ALA A 58 -0.98 1.16 1.50
CA ALA A 58 -1.21 1.33 0.06
C ALA A 58 -0.72 0.11 -0.72
N GLY A 59 0.45 -0.43 -0.36
CA GLY A 59 1.01 -1.63 -0.97
C GLY A 59 0.20 -2.91 -0.75
N LEU A 60 -0.83 -2.91 0.11
CA LEU A 60 -1.71 -4.05 0.34
C LEU A 60 -3.12 -3.84 -0.22
N LEU A 61 -3.43 -2.64 -0.73
CA LEU A 61 -4.75 -2.30 -1.23
C LEU A 61 -4.92 -2.73 -2.68
N ASP A 62 -5.96 -3.50 -2.93
CA ASP A 62 -6.56 -3.64 -4.25
C ASP A 62 -7.50 -2.45 -4.46
N TYR A 63 -6.93 -1.36 -4.98
CA TYR A 63 -7.64 -0.12 -5.25
C TYR A 63 -7.57 0.21 -6.74
N PRO A 64 -8.71 0.47 -7.41
CA PRO A 64 -8.72 0.74 -8.83
C PRO A 64 -8.10 2.12 -9.15
N GLY A 65 -7.20 2.14 -10.13
CA GLY A 65 -6.57 3.36 -10.63
C GLY A 65 -5.46 3.91 -9.72
N SER A 66 -5.07 5.16 -9.93
CA SER A 66 -3.92 5.77 -9.26
C SER A 66 -4.22 6.37 -7.87
N GLY A 67 -5.43 6.22 -7.35
CA GLY A 67 -5.90 6.87 -6.11
C GLY A 67 -5.58 6.11 -4.82
N GLY A 68 -5.01 4.91 -4.90
CA GLY A 68 -4.80 4.04 -3.73
C GLY A 68 -3.91 4.65 -2.65
N GLY A 69 -2.85 5.38 -3.05
CA GLY A 69 -1.93 6.03 -2.11
C GLY A 69 -2.57 7.17 -1.32
N ASP A 70 -3.31 8.05 -2.00
CA ASP A 70 -4.03 9.15 -1.34
C ASP A 70 -5.11 8.61 -0.39
N PHE A 71 -5.85 7.60 -0.83
CA PHE A 71 -6.83 6.92 0.03
C PHE A 71 -6.17 6.30 1.26
N ALA A 72 -5.05 5.58 1.10
CA ALA A 72 -4.35 4.95 2.20
C ALA A 72 -3.89 5.99 3.23
N LYS A 73 -3.34 7.11 2.75
CA LYS A 73 -2.89 8.23 3.58
C LYS A 73 -4.04 8.85 4.37
N ASP A 74 -5.13 9.18 3.72
CA ASP A 74 -6.30 9.75 4.39
C ASP A 74 -6.86 8.77 5.43
N TYR A 75 -6.90 7.48 5.09
CA TYR A 75 -7.38 6.43 5.97
C TYR A 75 -6.55 6.31 7.25
N VAL A 76 -5.23 6.16 7.14
CA VAL A 76 -4.37 6.01 8.33
C VAL A 76 -4.27 7.30 9.13
N THR A 77 -4.40 8.47 8.50
CA THR A 77 -4.48 9.76 9.20
C THR A 77 -5.71 9.79 10.11
N VAL A 78 -6.88 9.34 9.63
CA VAL A 78 -8.08 9.23 10.46
C VAL A 78 -7.87 8.25 11.62
N LEU A 79 -7.19 7.13 11.41
CA LEU A 79 -6.88 6.18 12.50
C LEU A 79 -5.98 6.83 13.57
N ALA A 80 -4.95 7.56 13.14
CA ALA A 80 -4.05 8.29 14.03
C ALA A 80 -4.79 9.37 14.83
N ASP A 81 -5.61 10.18 14.16
CA ASP A 81 -6.42 11.25 14.79
C ASP A 81 -7.42 10.69 15.82
N ARG A 82 -7.86 9.44 15.63
CA ARG A 82 -8.76 8.72 16.55
C ARG A 82 -8.01 7.93 17.62
N GLY A 83 -6.67 7.96 17.64
CA GLY A 83 -5.84 7.26 18.61
C GLY A 83 -5.98 5.74 18.54
N VAL A 84 -6.16 5.19 17.34
CA VAL A 84 -6.36 3.75 17.14
C VAL A 84 -5.13 2.94 17.57
N HIS A 85 -5.35 1.90 18.36
CA HIS A 85 -4.32 0.98 18.84
C HIS A 85 -4.85 -0.47 18.97
N ASP A 86 -3.97 -1.38 19.37
CA ASP A 86 -4.24 -2.82 19.56
C ASP A 86 -4.89 -3.50 18.34
N VAL A 87 -4.47 -3.08 17.14
CA VAL A 87 -5.04 -3.59 15.90
C VAL A 87 -4.69 -5.08 15.73
N ARG A 88 -5.71 -5.90 15.48
CA ARG A 88 -5.59 -7.32 15.14
C ARG A 88 -6.33 -7.63 13.85
N VAL A 89 -5.70 -8.47 13.04
CA VAL A 89 -6.24 -8.94 11.77
C VAL A 89 -6.49 -10.44 11.86
N GLU A 90 -7.71 -10.86 11.54
CA GLU A 90 -8.09 -12.27 11.43
C GLU A 90 -8.49 -12.58 10.00
N LEU A 91 -7.86 -13.60 9.40
CA LEU A 91 -8.15 -14.04 8.05
C LEU A 91 -9.06 -15.27 8.08
N GLY A 92 -10.04 -15.31 7.18
CA GLY A 92 -10.92 -16.46 7.06
C GLY A 92 -11.84 -16.38 5.82
N PRO A 93 -12.78 -17.33 5.66
CA PRO A 93 -13.00 -18.48 6.53
C PRO A 93 -11.93 -19.59 6.40
N ASP A 94 -11.20 -19.64 5.28
CA ASP A 94 -10.09 -20.57 5.06
C ASP A 94 -8.76 -19.84 5.32
N ALA A 95 -7.86 -20.44 6.10
CA ALA A 95 -6.55 -19.86 6.39
C ALA A 95 -5.58 -19.94 5.20
N ALA A 96 -5.75 -20.92 4.32
CA ALA A 96 -4.91 -21.09 3.13
C ALA A 96 -5.41 -20.25 1.95
N ALA A 97 -6.72 -19.98 1.89
CA ALA A 97 -7.35 -19.18 0.86
C ALA A 97 -8.43 -18.24 1.44
N PRO A 98 -8.04 -17.25 2.25
CA PRO A 98 -9.00 -16.36 2.90
C PRO A 98 -9.72 -15.49 1.87
N ALA A 99 -11.01 -15.29 2.11
CA ALA A 99 -11.84 -14.37 1.33
C ALA A 99 -12.13 -13.07 2.11
N ARG A 100 -11.79 -13.05 3.40
CA ARG A 100 -12.09 -11.94 4.31
C ARG A 100 -10.96 -11.72 5.31
N ALA A 101 -10.68 -10.45 5.57
CA ALA A 101 -9.88 -9.99 6.69
C ALA A 101 -10.77 -9.22 7.65
N THR A 102 -10.92 -9.69 8.88
CA THR A 102 -11.61 -8.95 9.94
C THR A 102 -10.58 -8.13 10.70
N ILE A 103 -10.75 -6.82 10.67
CA ILE A 103 -9.92 -5.88 11.41
C ILE A 103 -10.62 -5.57 12.73
N THR A 104 -9.89 -5.67 13.83
CA THR A 104 -10.35 -5.31 15.17
C THR A 104 -9.32 -4.41 15.84
N GLY A 105 -9.75 -3.57 16.77
CA GLY A 105 -8.86 -2.71 17.55
C GLY A 105 -9.64 -1.87 18.53
N ALA A 106 -8.98 -0.88 19.13
CA ALA A 106 -9.59 0.10 20.02
C ALA A 106 -9.25 1.53 19.59
N LEU A 107 -10.19 2.45 19.80
CA LEU A 107 -9.97 3.89 19.68
C LEU A 107 -9.22 4.42 20.92
N GLY A 108 -8.73 5.66 20.88
CA GLY A 108 -7.99 6.26 22.00
C GLY A 108 -8.80 6.43 23.30
N ASP A 109 -10.13 6.34 23.25
CA ASP A 109 -11.03 6.30 24.41
C ASP A 109 -11.31 4.88 24.93
N GLY A 110 -10.67 3.85 24.34
CA GLY A 110 -10.84 2.45 24.65
C GLY A 110 -12.05 1.78 23.97
N THR A 111 -12.83 2.51 23.17
CA THR A 111 -13.98 1.95 22.44
C THR A 111 -13.50 0.92 21.42
N PRO A 112 -13.98 -0.33 21.46
CA PRO A 112 -13.60 -1.33 20.49
C PRO A 112 -14.26 -1.08 19.13
N PHE A 113 -13.56 -1.41 18.05
CA PHE A 113 -14.12 -1.44 16.70
C PHE A 113 -13.84 -2.78 16.02
N SER A 114 -14.68 -3.12 15.04
CA SER A 114 -14.50 -4.27 14.18
C SER A 114 -15.11 -4.00 12.80
N TYR A 115 -14.39 -4.30 11.73
CA TYR A 115 -14.93 -4.22 10.37
C TYR A 115 -14.28 -5.27 9.44
N PRO A 116 -15.03 -5.78 8.45
CA PRO A 116 -14.48 -6.69 7.46
C PRO A 116 -13.90 -5.94 6.25
N LEU A 117 -12.86 -6.52 5.65
CA LEU A 117 -12.35 -6.22 4.32
C LEU A 117 -12.40 -7.50 3.47
N ASN A 118 -12.58 -7.34 2.17
CA ASN A 118 -12.46 -8.47 1.25
C ASN A 118 -10.98 -8.75 1.00
N VAL A 119 -10.63 -10.04 0.95
CA VAL A 119 -9.30 -10.48 0.54
C VAL A 119 -9.39 -10.96 -0.89
N THR A 120 -8.50 -10.47 -1.74
CA THR A 120 -8.35 -10.89 -3.13
C THR A 120 -6.95 -11.46 -3.34
N SER A 121 -6.81 -12.32 -4.36
CA SER A 121 -5.50 -12.78 -4.80
C SER A 121 -5.41 -12.72 -6.31
N GLU A 122 -4.33 -12.11 -6.79
CA GLU A 122 -3.98 -11.99 -8.20
C GLU A 122 -2.48 -12.30 -8.33
N ASP A 123 -2.10 -13.12 -9.32
CA ASP A 123 -0.71 -13.53 -9.58
C ASP A 123 0.06 -14.06 -8.35
N GLY A 124 -0.64 -14.72 -7.42
CA GLY A 124 -0.06 -15.26 -6.19
C GLY A 124 0.25 -14.22 -5.12
N ARG A 125 -0.14 -12.96 -5.34
CA ARG A 125 -0.12 -11.88 -4.36
C ARG A 125 -1.49 -11.76 -3.69
N TRP A 126 -1.48 -11.33 -2.44
CA TRP A 126 -2.65 -11.21 -1.59
C TRP A 126 -2.87 -9.76 -1.20
N THR A 127 -4.07 -9.25 -1.43
CA THR A 127 -4.44 -7.85 -1.22
C THR A 127 -5.78 -7.76 -0.50
N VAL A 128 -6.14 -6.56 -0.07
CA VAL A 128 -7.44 -6.26 0.52
C VAL A 128 -8.16 -5.15 -0.24
N ALA A 129 -9.47 -5.27 -0.37
CA ALA A 129 -10.31 -4.26 -1.00
C ALA A 129 -11.41 -3.80 -0.04
N PHE A 130 -11.67 -2.49 -0.04
CA PHE A 130 -12.91 -1.96 0.50
C PHE A 130 -14.02 -2.21 -0.52
N THR A 131 -15.03 -2.97 -0.13
CA THR A 131 -16.22 -3.11 -0.98
C THR A 131 -17.06 -1.85 -0.83
N PRO A 132 -17.30 -1.08 -1.91
CA PRO A 132 -18.24 0.03 -1.84
C PRO A 132 -19.62 -0.51 -1.45
N PRO A 133 -20.38 0.20 -0.59
CA PRO A 133 -21.77 -0.18 -0.35
C PRO A 133 -22.53 -0.09 -1.68
N LEU A 134 -23.11 -1.22 -2.13
CA LEU A 134 -24.02 -1.22 -3.27
C LEU A 134 -25.40 -0.71 -2.78
N PRO A 135 -26.01 0.27 -3.47
CA PRO A 135 -27.41 0.62 -3.26
C PRO A 135 -28.36 -0.48 -3.77
#